data_AF-A0A6L8N298-F1
#
_entry.id   AF-A0A6L8N298-F1
#
_cell.length_a   1.000
_cell.length_b   1.000
_cell.length_c   1.000
_cell.angle_alpha   90.00
_cell.angle_beta   90.00
_cell.angle_gamma   90.00
#
_symmetry.space_group_name_H-M   'P 1'
#
loop_
_entity.id
_entity.type
_entity.pdbx_description
1 polymer ?
#
loop_
_entity_poly.entity_id
_entity_poly.type
_entity_poly.pdbx_seq_one_letter_code
_entity_poly.pdbx_strand_id
1 'polypeptide(L)'
;MLFLSGVAGALALIVAAVLFTDLGATGGKPTAGDRDRTEPVAKVPPSPSRSAGGSPSAPPAGVKCTGAECTGKNPEDMGCGGNYARTVSQATVGKARIEVRFSQVCQAAWARLVDASTGDSVNISVGGKGRQTGTVNGESDAYTPMTASGRGSDAKACAELTNGTTACTVVQ
;
A
#
# COMPACT_ATOMS: atom_id res chain seq x y z
N MET A 1 49.37 13.72 1.39
CA MET A 1 49.82 12.34 1.68
C MET A 1 48.72 11.40 1.21
N LEU A 2 49.01 10.59 0.18
CA LEU A 2 48.12 9.57 -0.37
C LEU A 2 48.24 8.26 0.42
N PHE A 3 47.12 7.57 0.65
CA PHE A 3 47.04 6.12 0.97
C PHE A 3 45.79 5.58 0.22
N LEU A 4 45.90 5.03 -0.99
CA LEU A 4 46.17 3.63 -1.38
C LEU A 4 45.28 2.54 -0.72
N SER A 5 44.38 2.00 -1.55
CA SER A 5 44.08 0.57 -1.77
C SER A 5 43.24 -0.22 -0.77
N GLY A 6 42.23 -0.93 -1.30
CA GLY A 6 41.58 -2.06 -0.61
C GLY A 6 40.30 -2.58 -1.26
N VAL A 7 40.37 -3.07 -2.51
CA VAL A 7 39.30 -3.89 -3.12
C VAL A 7 39.39 -5.29 -2.52
N ALA A 8 38.31 -5.77 -1.90
CA ALA A 8 38.15 -7.17 -1.52
C ALA A 8 36.80 -7.67 -2.06
N GLY A 9 36.87 -8.55 -3.06
CA GLY A 9 35.71 -9.23 -3.62
C GLY A 9 35.33 -10.47 -2.81
N ALA A 10 34.10 -10.94 -3.04
CA ALA A 10 33.76 -12.36 -2.95
C ALA A 10 32.44 -12.59 -3.73
N LEU A 11 32.56 -13.27 -4.86
CA LEU A 11 31.47 -13.95 -5.56
C LEU A 11 30.95 -15.11 -4.70
N ALA A 12 29.63 -15.25 -4.58
CA ALA A 12 28.99 -16.53 -4.28
C ALA A 12 27.60 -16.58 -4.96
N LEU A 13 27.54 -17.29 -6.09
CA LEU A 13 26.30 -17.80 -6.68
C LEU A 13 25.92 -19.09 -5.95
N ILE A 14 24.67 -19.21 -5.48
CA ILE A 14 24.08 -20.50 -5.12
C ILE A 14 22.72 -20.60 -5.81
N VAL A 15 22.71 -21.36 -6.90
CA VAL A 15 21.50 -21.91 -7.54
C VAL A 15 21.24 -23.25 -6.89
N ALA A 16 20.10 -23.41 -6.21
CA ALA A 16 19.63 -24.71 -5.74
C ALA A 16 18.18 -24.90 -6.16
N ALA A 17 18.00 -25.61 -7.28
CA ALA A 17 16.72 -26.11 -7.74
C ALA A 17 16.21 -27.17 -6.75
N VAL A 18 15.04 -26.93 -6.16
CA VAL A 18 14.37 -27.90 -5.32
C VAL A 18 13.75 -28.97 -6.22
N LEU A 19 14.31 -30.17 -6.07
CA LEU A 19 13.92 -31.41 -6.70
C LEU A 19 12.45 -31.73 -6.41
N PHE A 20 11.61 -31.66 -7.45
CA PHE A 20 10.26 -32.22 -7.44
C PHE A 20 10.35 -33.76 -7.43
N THR A 21 10.21 -34.32 -6.23
CA THR A 21 9.35 -35.45 -5.86
C THR A 21 9.03 -36.52 -6.92
N ASP A 22 9.52 -37.73 -6.62
CA ASP A 22 8.88 -39.04 -6.76
C ASP A 22 8.45 -39.54 -8.15
N LEU A 23 9.42 -40.18 -8.82
CA LEU A 23 9.17 -41.35 -9.67
C LEU A 23 8.83 -42.56 -8.78
N GLY A 24 7.54 -42.74 -8.50
CA GLY A 24 6.99 -43.97 -7.96
C GLY A 24 6.71 -44.98 -9.08
N ALA A 25 7.42 -46.11 -9.05
CA ALA A 25 7.40 -47.19 -10.02
C ALA A 25 6.30 -48.25 -9.75
N THR A 26 6.08 -49.08 -10.79
CA THR A 26 5.41 -50.41 -10.79
C THR A 26 3.88 -50.38 -10.65
N GLY A 27 3.05 -51.05 -11.45
CA GLY A 27 3.23 -52.22 -12.32
C GLY A 27 2.00 -53.13 -12.08
N GLY A 28 0.99 -53.09 -12.95
CA GLY A 28 -0.22 -53.92 -12.83
C GLY A 28 -1.00 -54.00 -14.14
N LYS A 29 -1.17 -55.22 -14.65
CA LYS A 29 -1.64 -55.61 -16.00
C LYS A 29 -3.18 -55.60 -16.08
N PRO A 30 -3.80 -55.42 -17.26
CA PRO A 30 -5.24 -55.21 -17.41
C PRO A 30 -6.03 -56.53 -17.42
N THR A 31 -7.24 -56.52 -16.84
CA THR A 31 -8.24 -57.56 -17.09
C THR A 31 -9.58 -56.91 -17.44
N ALA A 32 -10.17 -57.45 -18.51
CA ALA A 32 -11.42 -57.04 -19.12
C ALA A 32 -12.60 -57.86 -18.58
N GLY A 33 -13.76 -57.22 -18.48
CA GLY A 33 -15.03 -57.75 -17.94
C GLY A 33 -15.48 -56.84 -16.79
N ASP A 34 -16.62 -56.16 -16.80
CA ASP A 34 -17.93 -56.63 -17.22
C ASP A 34 -18.86 -55.48 -17.68
N ARG A 35 -19.93 -55.83 -18.38
CA ARG A 35 -20.96 -54.92 -18.92
C ARG A 35 -21.99 -54.52 -17.86
N ASP A 36 -22.52 -53.29 -17.99
CA ASP A 36 -23.96 -52.95 -18.04
C ASP A 36 -24.35 -51.68 -17.27
N ARG A 37 -25.20 -50.88 -17.93
CA ARG A 37 -26.21 -49.95 -17.40
C ARG A 37 -25.84 -48.51 -16.95
N THR A 38 -25.97 -47.61 -17.93
CA THR A 38 -26.80 -46.38 -17.93
C THR A 38 -27.00 -45.58 -16.63
N GLU A 39 -26.46 -44.35 -16.58
CA GLU A 39 -27.13 -43.17 -16.01
C GLU A 39 -26.78 -41.89 -16.81
N PRO A 40 -27.75 -40.97 -17.06
CA PRO A 40 -27.52 -39.77 -17.87
C PRO A 40 -27.54 -38.49 -17.02
N VAL A 41 -26.41 -37.83 -16.75
CA VAL A 41 -26.45 -36.47 -16.15
C VAL A 41 -25.30 -35.57 -16.64
N ALA A 42 -25.73 -34.41 -17.17
CA ALA A 42 -25.06 -33.11 -17.27
C ALA A 42 -23.76 -32.98 -18.09
N LYS A 43 -23.93 -32.55 -19.34
CA LYS A 43 -22.92 -31.77 -20.06
C LYS A 43 -22.81 -30.40 -19.38
N VAL A 44 -21.87 -30.24 -18.45
CA VAL A 44 -21.53 -28.93 -17.86
C VAL A 44 -20.92 -28.08 -18.98
N PRO A 45 -21.55 -26.98 -19.42
CA PRO A 45 -20.87 -26.03 -20.30
C PRO A 45 -19.69 -25.43 -19.52
N PRO A 46 -18.51 -25.21 -20.15
CA PRO A 46 -17.44 -24.51 -19.47
C PRO A 46 -17.94 -23.11 -19.11
N SER A 47 -18.02 -22.83 -17.80
CA SER A 47 -18.18 -21.46 -17.30
C SER A 47 -17.14 -20.59 -17.99
N PRO A 48 -17.51 -19.45 -18.60
CA PRO A 48 -16.53 -18.51 -19.06
C PRO A 48 -15.77 -18.03 -17.83
N SER A 49 -14.53 -18.46 -17.69
CA SER A 49 -13.54 -17.83 -16.83
C SER A 49 -13.56 -16.35 -17.17
N ARG A 50 -14.16 -15.55 -16.29
CA ARG A 50 -14.06 -14.09 -16.37
C ARG A 50 -12.61 -13.74 -16.06
N SER A 51 -11.76 -13.80 -17.08
CA SER A 51 -10.51 -13.06 -17.08
C SER A 51 -10.88 -11.58 -17.09
N ALA A 52 -11.12 -11.00 -15.92
CA ALA A 52 -11.05 -9.55 -15.74
C ALA A 52 -9.57 -9.14 -15.76
N GLY A 53 -8.91 -9.40 -16.89
CA GLY A 53 -7.57 -8.94 -17.21
C GLY A 53 -7.67 -7.57 -17.87
N GLY A 54 -8.07 -6.55 -17.11
CA GLY A 54 -7.83 -5.17 -17.51
C GLY A 54 -6.44 -4.79 -17.03
N SER A 55 -5.50 -4.53 -17.93
CA SER A 55 -4.25 -3.89 -17.54
C SER A 55 -4.57 -2.60 -16.79
N PRO A 56 -3.90 -2.29 -15.65
CA PRO A 56 -4.11 -1.03 -14.97
C PRO A 56 -3.88 0.10 -15.98
N SER A 57 -4.88 0.97 -16.17
CA SER A 57 -4.67 2.18 -16.94
C SER A 57 -3.51 2.96 -16.32
N ALA A 58 -2.56 3.41 -17.14
CA ALA A 58 -1.44 4.17 -16.64
C ALA A 58 -1.95 5.41 -15.87
N PRO A 59 -1.32 5.77 -14.74
CA PRO A 59 -1.73 6.93 -13.99
C PRO A 59 -1.51 8.21 -14.81
N PRO A 60 -2.22 9.31 -14.49
CA PRO A 60 -2.00 10.61 -15.12
C PRO A 60 -0.53 11.04 -15.06
N ALA A 61 -0.11 11.86 -16.02
CA ALA A 61 1.25 12.38 -16.07
C ALA A 61 1.64 13.04 -14.71
N GLY A 62 2.83 12.68 -14.22
CA GLY A 62 3.37 13.16 -12.95
C GLY A 62 3.04 12.29 -11.73
N VAL A 63 2.03 11.42 -11.81
CA VAL A 63 1.70 10.47 -10.73
C VAL A 63 2.57 9.21 -10.86
N LYS A 64 3.27 8.85 -9.78
CA LYS A 64 4.31 7.79 -9.80
C LYS A 64 3.93 6.53 -9.01
N CYS A 65 2.81 6.53 -8.29
CA CYS A 65 2.31 5.39 -7.53
C CYS A 65 0.78 5.38 -7.49
N THR A 66 0.20 4.21 -7.24
CA THR A 66 -1.23 4.07 -6.92
C THR A 66 -1.42 2.98 -5.86
N GLY A 67 -2.43 3.13 -5.00
CA GLY A 67 -2.81 2.15 -4.00
C GLY A 67 -1.68 1.81 -3.02
N ALA A 68 -1.47 0.52 -2.80
CA ALA A 68 -0.50 0.01 -1.81
C ALA A 68 0.92 0.55 -2.04
N GLU A 69 1.33 0.71 -3.30
CA GLU A 69 2.66 1.19 -3.70
C GLU A 69 2.95 2.63 -3.27
N CYS A 70 1.93 3.40 -2.90
CA CYS A 70 2.09 4.74 -2.35
C CYS A 70 2.41 4.75 -0.85
N THR A 71 2.19 3.65 -0.13
CA THR A 71 2.34 3.64 1.33
C THR A 71 3.77 3.97 1.74
N GLY A 72 3.93 4.90 2.68
CA GLY A 72 5.23 5.35 3.17
C GLY A 72 5.96 6.32 2.24
N LYS A 73 5.41 6.65 1.07
CA LYS A 73 6.01 7.61 0.14
C LYS A 73 5.49 9.03 0.38
N ASN A 74 6.30 10.01 0.04
CA ASN A 74 5.92 11.42 0.12
C ASN A 74 4.86 11.75 -0.96
N PRO A 75 3.74 12.40 -0.61
CA PRO A 75 2.65 12.69 -1.55
C PRO A 75 3.04 13.67 -2.67
N GLU A 76 3.91 14.64 -2.40
CA GLU A 76 4.34 15.63 -3.40
C GLU A 76 5.37 15.01 -4.36
N ASP A 77 6.32 14.23 -3.86
CA ASP A 77 7.31 13.53 -4.70
C ASP A 77 6.66 12.57 -5.70
N MET A 78 5.55 11.95 -5.28
CA MET A 78 4.75 11.01 -6.09
C MET A 78 3.71 11.69 -6.96
N GLY A 79 3.56 13.03 -6.90
CA GLY A 79 2.60 13.78 -7.69
C GLY A 79 1.14 13.61 -7.24
N CYS A 80 0.90 13.14 -6.03
CA CYS A 80 -0.43 12.90 -5.48
C CYS A 80 -1.09 14.15 -4.91
N GLY A 81 -0.30 15.18 -4.64
CA GLY A 81 -0.71 16.49 -4.12
C GLY A 81 -1.38 17.40 -5.15
N GLY A 82 -1.34 18.71 -4.88
CA GLY A 82 -1.93 19.73 -5.75
C GLY A 82 -3.39 19.46 -6.12
N ASN A 83 -3.69 19.52 -7.43
CA ASN A 83 -5.02 19.32 -8.01
C ASN A 83 -5.59 17.90 -7.85
N TYR A 84 -4.75 16.91 -7.54
CA TYR A 84 -5.22 15.53 -7.36
C TYR A 84 -5.70 15.22 -5.95
N ALA A 85 -5.54 16.15 -5.01
CA ALA A 85 -5.96 15.92 -3.64
C ALA A 85 -6.82 17.04 -3.08
N ARG A 86 -7.73 16.62 -2.20
CA ARG A 86 -8.65 17.49 -1.47
C ARG A 86 -8.61 17.15 0.01
N THR A 87 -8.94 18.13 0.84
CA THR A 87 -9.16 17.89 2.27
C THR A 87 -10.52 17.21 2.44
N VAL A 88 -10.51 16.03 3.06
CA VAL A 88 -11.72 15.22 3.29
C VAL A 88 -12.18 15.26 4.73
N SER A 89 -11.29 15.51 5.69
CA SER A 89 -11.64 15.70 7.11
C SER A 89 -10.67 16.69 7.74
N GLN A 90 -11.11 17.39 8.78
CA GLN A 90 -10.29 18.40 9.47
C GLN A 90 -10.66 18.52 10.95
N ALA A 91 -9.71 19.00 11.76
CA ALA A 91 -9.89 19.31 13.17
C ALA A 91 -8.88 20.37 13.63
N THR A 92 -9.17 21.03 14.75
CA THR A 92 -8.26 22.02 15.37
C THR A 92 -7.68 21.45 16.66
N VAL A 93 -6.40 21.74 16.90
CA VAL A 93 -5.69 21.41 18.14
C VAL A 93 -4.88 22.62 18.59
N GLY A 94 -5.30 23.25 19.70
CA GLY A 94 -4.77 24.57 20.07
C GLY A 94 -4.99 25.59 18.93
N LYS A 95 -3.89 26.15 18.42
CA LYS A 95 -3.88 27.03 17.24
C LYS A 95 -3.67 26.31 15.90
N ALA A 96 -3.23 25.05 15.94
CA ALA A 96 -2.89 24.29 14.76
C ALA A 96 -4.13 23.61 14.15
N ARG A 97 -4.08 23.36 12.83
CA ARG A 97 -5.14 22.66 12.10
C ARG A 97 -4.62 21.36 11.51
N ILE A 98 -5.38 20.29 11.76
CA ILE A 98 -5.18 18.96 11.17
C ILE A 98 -6.03 18.88 9.91
N GLU A 99 -5.45 18.48 8.79
CA GLU A 99 -6.15 18.26 7.52
C GLU A 99 -5.85 16.85 7.00
N VAL A 100 -6.88 16.03 6.82
CA VAL A 100 -6.76 14.76 6.10
C VAL A 100 -6.90 15.05 4.61
N ARG A 101 -5.81 14.87 3.87
CA ARG A 101 -5.75 14.98 2.41
C ARG A 101 -5.95 13.61 1.78
N PHE A 102 -6.73 13.54 0.72
CA PHE A 102 -6.96 12.31 -0.02
C PHE A 102 -6.82 12.57 -1.52
N SER A 103 -6.11 11.66 -2.20
CA SER A 103 -6.00 11.62 -3.66
C SER A 103 -6.71 10.40 -4.20
N GLN A 104 -7.75 10.62 -5.01
CA GLN A 104 -8.48 9.52 -5.67
C GLN A 104 -7.62 8.82 -6.71
N VAL A 105 -6.76 9.57 -7.41
CA VAL A 105 -5.88 9.03 -8.44
C VAL A 105 -4.81 8.14 -7.82
N CYS A 106 -4.23 8.56 -6.70
CA CYS A 106 -3.22 7.75 -6.00
C CYS A 106 -3.83 6.69 -5.08
N GLN A 107 -5.14 6.73 -4.81
CA GLN A 107 -5.79 5.88 -3.80
C GLN A 107 -5.03 5.87 -2.47
N ALA A 108 -4.73 7.07 -1.98
CA ALA A 108 -3.93 7.27 -0.78
C ALA A 108 -4.36 8.53 -0.03
N ALA A 109 -4.17 8.49 1.29
CA ALA A 109 -4.41 9.61 2.20
C ALA A 109 -3.14 9.97 2.97
N TRP A 110 -3.01 11.23 3.35
CA TRP A 110 -1.97 11.72 4.26
C TRP A 110 -2.54 12.85 5.12
N ALA A 111 -1.90 13.13 6.25
CA ALA A 111 -2.28 14.25 7.09
C ALA A 111 -1.34 15.43 6.88
N ARG A 112 -1.89 16.63 7.04
CA ARG A 112 -1.16 17.87 7.23
C ARG A 112 -1.44 18.39 8.62
N LEU A 113 -0.42 18.99 9.20
CA LEU A 113 -0.56 19.85 10.36
C LEU A 113 -0.05 21.23 9.95
N VAL A 114 -0.88 22.26 10.07
CA VAL A 114 -0.53 23.64 9.72
C VAL A 114 -0.74 24.55 10.93
N ASP A 115 -0.14 25.74 10.89
CA ASP A 115 -0.14 26.71 12.00
C ASP A 115 0.46 26.14 13.31
N ALA A 116 1.35 25.16 13.17
CA ALA A 116 1.97 24.43 14.26
C ALA A 116 3.35 24.96 14.61
N SER A 117 3.90 24.47 15.72
CA SER A 117 5.22 24.79 16.21
C SER A 117 6.18 23.61 16.05
N THR A 118 7.47 23.90 15.90
CA THR A 118 8.52 22.86 15.79
C THR A 118 8.42 21.85 16.92
N GLY A 119 8.46 20.57 16.57
CA GLY A 119 8.29 19.44 17.48
C GLY A 119 6.86 18.92 17.60
N ASP A 120 5.84 19.69 17.17
CA ASP A 120 4.48 19.17 17.09
C ASP A 120 4.43 18.04 16.05
N SER A 121 3.56 17.06 16.29
CA SER A 121 3.45 15.88 15.43
C SER A 121 2.04 15.61 14.98
N VAL A 122 1.91 14.98 13.81
CA VAL A 122 0.65 14.48 13.28
C VAL A 122 0.86 13.07 12.76
N ASN A 123 -0.13 12.23 12.97
CA ASN A 123 -0.18 10.88 12.43
C ASN A 123 -1.47 10.66 11.67
N ILE A 124 -1.44 9.72 10.73
CA ILE A 124 -2.59 9.25 9.98
C ILE A 124 -2.63 7.73 9.99
N SER A 125 -3.83 7.17 9.96
CA SER A 125 -4.07 5.74 9.74
C SER A 125 -5.35 5.55 8.93
N VAL A 126 -5.46 4.41 8.25
CA VAL A 126 -6.65 4.04 7.46
C VAL A 126 -7.23 2.78 8.07
N GLY A 127 -8.48 2.85 8.56
CA GLY A 127 -9.11 1.73 9.28
C GLY A 127 -8.30 1.26 10.50
N GLY A 128 -7.54 2.17 11.14
CA GLY A 128 -6.67 1.87 12.27
C GLY A 128 -5.35 1.15 11.92
N LYS A 129 -5.01 1.03 10.64
CA LYS A 129 -3.78 0.37 10.16
C LYS A 129 -2.89 1.34 9.38
N GLY A 130 -1.66 0.91 9.10
CA GLY A 130 -0.73 1.64 8.24
C GLY A 130 -0.41 3.04 8.75
N ARG A 131 -0.12 3.16 10.06
CA ARG A 131 0.18 4.44 10.71
C ARG A 131 1.40 5.10 10.06
N GLN A 132 1.25 6.35 9.67
CA GLN A 132 2.34 7.22 9.21
C GLN A 132 2.39 8.45 10.10
N THR A 133 3.59 8.99 10.33
CA THR A 133 3.83 10.13 11.22
C THR A 133 4.64 11.20 10.50
N GLY A 134 4.31 12.46 10.74
CA GLY A 134 5.08 13.63 10.37
C GLY A 134 5.31 14.50 11.59
N THR A 135 6.47 15.15 11.63
CA THR A 135 6.87 16.07 12.71
C THR A 135 7.29 17.39 12.09
N VAL A 136 6.90 18.48 12.74
CA VAL A 136 7.24 19.84 12.35
C VAL A 136 8.73 20.08 12.63
N ASN A 137 9.55 20.27 11.60
CA ASN A 137 11.02 20.35 11.70
C ASN A 137 11.59 21.68 11.16
N GLY A 138 10.86 22.79 11.32
CA GLY A 138 11.34 24.11 10.94
C GLY A 138 10.20 25.05 10.58
N GLU A 139 9.62 24.84 9.40
CA GLU A 139 8.42 25.56 8.97
C GLU A 139 7.23 25.25 9.89
N SER A 140 6.18 26.07 9.87
CA SER A 140 5.01 25.92 10.74
C SER A 140 4.04 24.82 10.28
N ASP A 141 4.51 23.87 9.48
CA ASP A 141 3.72 22.75 8.97
C ASP A 141 4.50 21.42 8.91
N ALA A 142 3.74 20.33 8.78
CA ALA A 142 4.26 18.99 8.58
C ALA A 142 3.29 18.15 7.76
N TYR A 143 3.83 17.16 7.06
CA TYR A 143 3.09 16.18 6.28
C TYR A 143 3.48 14.78 6.73
N THR A 144 2.50 13.89 6.83
CA THR A 144 2.82 12.46 6.94
C THR A 144 3.18 11.90 5.56
N PRO A 145 3.96 10.83 5.50
CA PRO A 145 3.92 9.93 4.36
C PRO A 145 2.48 9.44 4.09
N MET A 146 2.26 8.95 2.87
CA MET A 146 0.97 8.42 2.45
C MET A 146 0.65 7.07 3.11
N THR A 147 -0.64 6.84 3.37
CA THR A 147 -1.22 5.53 3.69
C THR A 147 -2.21 5.18 2.58
N ALA A 148 -2.08 4.00 1.98
CA ALA A 148 -3.04 3.53 0.98
C ALA A 148 -4.47 3.55 1.52
N SER A 149 -5.40 4.07 0.73
CA SER A 149 -6.81 4.12 1.06
C SER A 149 -7.68 4.09 -0.20
N GLY A 150 -8.69 3.23 -0.22
CA GLY A 150 -9.70 3.25 -1.29
C GLY A 150 -10.68 4.41 -1.16
N ARG A 151 -10.82 5.00 0.04
CA ARG A 151 -11.75 6.10 0.31
C ARG A 151 -11.21 7.06 1.36
N GLY A 152 -11.38 8.36 1.13
CA GLY A 152 -10.92 9.38 2.07
C GLY A 152 -11.56 9.29 3.46
N SER A 153 -12.78 8.77 3.57
CA SER A 153 -13.51 8.64 4.83
C SER A 153 -12.93 7.62 5.82
N ASP A 154 -12.14 6.66 5.34
CA ASP A 154 -11.48 5.68 6.22
C ASP A 154 -10.27 6.23 6.95
N ALA A 155 -9.78 7.39 6.50
CA ALA A 155 -8.56 7.98 7.00
C ALA A 155 -8.85 8.83 8.24
N LYS A 156 -8.13 8.54 9.32
CA LYS A 156 -8.16 9.28 10.57
C LYS A 156 -6.79 9.85 10.86
N ALA A 157 -6.73 11.16 11.07
CA ALA A 157 -5.55 11.85 11.55
C ALA A 157 -5.71 12.32 12.99
N CYS A 158 -4.62 12.26 13.75
CA CYS A 158 -4.51 12.80 15.10
C CYS A 158 -3.20 13.58 15.21
N ALA A 159 -3.21 14.68 15.95
CA ALA A 159 -2.02 15.46 16.25
C ALA A 159 -1.78 15.55 17.75
N GLU A 160 -0.51 15.71 18.09
CA GLU A 160 -0.02 15.91 19.44
C GLU A 160 0.95 17.08 19.42
N LEU A 161 0.62 18.11 20.18
CA LEU A 161 1.47 19.27 20.37
C LEU A 161 2.52 18.98 21.43
N THR A 162 3.64 19.68 21.38
CA THR A 162 4.75 19.57 22.35
C THR A 162 4.35 19.80 23.81
N ASN A 163 3.23 20.50 24.05
CA ASN A 163 2.66 20.69 25.39
C ASN A 163 1.72 19.55 25.86
N GLY A 164 1.62 18.46 25.09
CA GLY A 164 0.77 17.29 25.37
C GLY A 164 -0.69 17.44 24.93
N THR A 165 -1.08 18.57 24.34
CA THR A 165 -2.45 18.75 23.81
C THR A 165 -2.65 17.86 22.59
N THR A 166 -3.73 17.08 22.56
CA THR A 166 -4.05 16.19 21.44
C THR A 166 -5.43 16.46 20.89
N ALA A 167 -5.60 16.22 19.58
CA ALA A 167 -6.91 16.14 18.96
C ALA A 167 -6.88 15.19 17.76
N CYS A 168 -8.06 14.71 17.36
CA CYS A 168 -8.22 13.88 16.18
C CYS A 168 -9.34 14.40 15.30
N THR A 169 -9.18 14.16 14.01
CA THR A 169 -10.27 14.24 13.02
C THR A 169 -11.31 13.15 13.24
N VAL A 170 -12.54 13.40 12.82
CA VAL A 170 -13.59 12.40 12.73
C VAL A 170 -13.51 11.69 11.38
N VAL A 171 -13.76 10.37 11.39
CA VAL A 171 -14.05 9.62 10.18
C VAL A 171 -15.49 9.94 9.75
N GLN A 172 -15.75 9.99 8.45
CA GLN A 172 -17.04 10.41 7.88
C GLN A 172 -17.84 9.22 7.35
#